data_AF-A0A1H0JDH5-F1
#
_entry.id   AF-A0A1H0JDH5-F1
#
_cell.length_a   1.000
_cell.length_b   1.000
_cell.length_c   1.000
_cell.angle_alpha   90.00
_cell.angle_beta   90.00
_cell.angle_gamma   90.00
#
_symmetry.space_group_name_H-M   'P 1'
#
loop_
_entity.id
_entity.type
_entity.pdbx_description
1 polymer ?
#
loop_
_entity_poly.entity_id
_entity_poly.type
_entity_poly.pdbx_seq_one_letter_code
_entity_poly.pdbx_strand_id
1 'polypeptide(L)'
;MRDTTEQNLEARIRWLINIISHQTKPTNNQTSFLSDFRSFMNLEVPGCFVKKSYNTIKQQALNNRSLTTPNHYLTTWEYLKDLRLQAFAEITAKTRLQDTSVSVKELEKRALLEAHLCAMAYLESYDFLRSLLSDPSLSDFLRLKISNFLNVSVGKYSQITSHAPRESASLHLVKGGKT
;
A
#
# COMPACT_ATOMS: atom_id res chain seq x y z
N MET A 1 22.14 -13.02 24.98
CA MET A 1 20.84 -12.50 25.44
C MET A 1 19.79 -13.59 25.24
N ARG A 2 18.98 -13.90 26.26
CA ARG A 2 17.94 -14.95 26.15
C ARG A 2 16.78 -14.41 25.30
N ASP A 3 16.57 -14.99 24.12
CA ASP A 3 15.42 -14.75 23.26
C ASP A 3 14.14 -15.25 23.98
N THR A 4 13.48 -14.34 24.70
CA THR A 4 12.25 -14.65 25.43
C THR A 4 11.14 -14.94 24.42
N THR A 5 10.11 -15.70 24.83
CA THR A 5 8.99 -16.03 23.93
C THR A 5 8.29 -14.77 23.40
N GLU A 6 8.25 -13.71 24.22
CA GLU A 6 7.73 -12.40 23.84
C GLU A 6 8.59 -11.71 22.78
N GLN A 7 9.91 -11.63 22.98
CA GLN A 7 10.83 -11.05 22.00
C GLN A 7 10.78 -11.79 20.66
N ASN A 8 10.66 -13.12 20.72
CA ASN A 8 10.50 -13.96 19.53
C ASN A 8 9.19 -13.66 18.79
N LEU A 9 8.09 -13.46 19.51
CA LEU A 9 6.79 -13.09 18.93
C LEU A 9 6.86 -11.72 18.25
N GLU A 10 7.43 -10.72 18.93
CA GLU A 10 7.63 -9.38 18.37
C GLU A 10 8.54 -9.39 17.14
N ALA A 11 9.62 -10.17 17.18
CA ALA A 11 10.53 -10.33 16.06
C ALA A 11 9.83 -10.97 14.84
N ARG A 12 8.94 -11.96 15.06
CA ARG A 12 8.12 -12.56 14.00
C ARG A 12 7.16 -11.55 13.38
N ILE A 13 6.47 -10.74 14.19
CA ILE A 13 5.57 -9.69 13.71
C ILE A 13 6.35 -8.68 12.88
N ARG A 14 7.46 -8.16 13.41
CA ARG A 14 8.32 -7.21 12.72
C ARG A 14 8.85 -7.76 11.40
N TRP A 15 9.27 -9.02 11.39
CA TRP A 15 9.77 -9.65 10.17
C TRP A 15 8.68 -9.76 9.08
N LEU A 16 7.45 -10.11 9.43
CA LEU A 16 6.33 -10.12 8.48
C LEU A 16 6.02 -8.71 7.94
N ILE A 17 6.00 -7.70 8.81
CA ILE A 17 5.83 -6.30 8.41
C ILE A 17 6.94 -5.85 7.45
N ASN A 18 8.19 -6.25 7.71
CA ASN A 18 9.32 -5.93 6.85
C ASN A 18 9.24 -6.61 5.47
N ILE A 19 8.63 -7.79 5.39
CA ILE A 19 8.35 -8.45 4.09
C ILE A 19 7.29 -7.66 3.32
N ILE A 20 6.18 -7.33 3.98
CA ILE A 20 5.05 -6.60 3.38
C ILE A 20 5.51 -5.22 2.88
N SER A 21 6.30 -4.50 3.68
CA SER A 21 6.89 -3.20 3.32
C SER A 21 8.12 -3.28 2.41
N HIS A 22 8.47 -4.48 1.93
CA HIS A 22 9.59 -4.73 1.03
C HIS A 22 10.99 -4.35 1.55
N GLN A 23 11.14 -4.21 2.87
CA GLN A 23 12.42 -3.97 3.53
C GLN A 23 13.25 -5.24 3.68
N THR A 24 12.62 -6.41 3.63
CA THR A 24 13.31 -7.71 3.73
C THR A 24 12.81 -8.65 2.66
N LYS A 25 13.74 -9.28 1.92
CA LYS A 25 13.42 -10.32 0.94
C LYS A 25 13.70 -11.69 1.57
N PRO A 26 12.68 -12.52 1.82
CA PRO A 26 12.88 -13.86 2.35
C PRO A 26 13.55 -14.76 1.31
N THR A 27 14.32 -15.74 1.77
CA THR A 27 14.90 -16.79 0.91
C THR A 27 13.82 -17.77 0.46
N ASN A 28 14.06 -18.53 -0.62
CA ASN A 28 13.10 -19.53 -1.12
C ASN A 28 12.67 -20.53 -0.05
N ASN A 29 13.60 -20.93 0.83
CA ASN A 29 13.28 -21.79 1.97
C ASN A 29 12.36 -21.07 2.96
N GLN A 30 12.64 -19.81 3.33
CA GLN A 30 11.77 -19.05 4.23
C GLN A 30 10.37 -18.85 3.65
N THR A 31 10.27 -18.66 2.33
CA THR A 31 9.00 -18.55 1.61
C THR A 31 8.18 -19.83 1.69
N SER A 32 8.79 -21.02 1.62
CA SER A 32 8.04 -22.27 1.75
C SER A 32 7.45 -22.43 3.15
N PHE A 33 8.16 -22.01 4.20
CA PHE A 33 7.63 -21.98 5.57
C PHE A 33 6.50 -20.97 5.76
N LEU A 34 6.40 -19.94 4.90
CA LEU A 34 5.28 -19.01 4.92
C LEU A 34 4.01 -19.58 4.31
N SER A 35 4.02 -20.71 3.61
CA SER A 35 2.85 -21.27 2.92
C SER A 35 1.73 -21.70 3.87
N ASP A 36 2.07 -22.26 5.02
CA ASP A 36 1.13 -22.63 6.08
C ASP A 36 1.59 -22.09 7.45
N PHE A 37 0.60 -21.83 8.31
CA PHE A 37 0.85 -21.18 9.58
C PHE A 37 1.63 -22.06 10.58
N ARG A 38 1.47 -23.39 10.51
CA ARG A 38 2.17 -24.32 11.41
C ARG A 38 3.64 -24.42 11.04
N SER A 39 3.97 -24.43 9.76
CA SER A 39 5.34 -24.33 9.28
C SER A 39 5.94 -22.98 9.64
N PHE A 40 5.21 -21.88 9.47
CA PHE A 40 5.71 -20.56 9.87
C PHE A 40 6.10 -20.52 11.36
N MET A 41 5.32 -21.15 12.25
CA MET A 41 5.68 -21.24 13.67
C MET A 41 6.98 -22.02 13.92
N ASN A 42 7.33 -22.96 13.04
CA ASN A 42 8.56 -23.73 13.09
C ASN A 42 9.75 -23.04 12.40
N LEU A 43 9.53 -21.90 11.73
CA LEU A 43 10.57 -21.15 11.05
C LEU A 43 11.57 -20.58 12.05
N GLU A 44 12.84 -20.63 11.67
CA GLU A 44 13.96 -19.94 12.28
C GLU A 44 14.60 -19.01 11.25
N VAL A 45 14.86 -17.78 11.65
CA VAL A 45 15.56 -16.78 10.84
C VAL A 45 16.79 -16.35 11.64
N PRO A 46 18.00 -16.80 11.24
CA PRO A 46 19.24 -16.45 11.94
C PRO A 46 19.38 -14.93 12.09
N GLY A 47 19.69 -14.48 13.31
CA GLY A 47 19.79 -13.05 13.65
C GLY A 47 18.45 -12.32 13.84
N CYS A 48 17.31 -12.98 13.67
CA CYS A 48 15.98 -12.39 13.86
C CYS A 48 15.17 -13.09 14.95
N PHE A 49 14.90 -14.39 14.80
CA PHE A 49 14.17 -15.18 15.80
C PHE A 49 14.49 -16.67 15.69
N VAL A 50 14.54 -17.35 16.84
CA VAL A 50 14.76 -18.80 16.91
C VAL A 50 13.47 -19.60 16.78
N LYS A 51 13.60 -20.90 16.49
CA LYS A 51 12.48 -21.85 16.53
C LYS A 51 11.93 -21.98 17.97
N LYS A 52 10.60 -21.90 18.10
CA LYS A 52 9.88 -22.16 19.36
C LYS A 52 8.73 -23.13 19.11
N SER A 53 8.25 -23.78 20.17
CA SER A 53 7.11 -24.68 20.03
C SER A 53 5.85 -23.89 19.66
N TYR A 54 5.02 -24.47 18.79
CA TYR A 54 3.74 -23.88 18.38
C TYR A 54 2.86 -23.51 19.57
N ASN A 55 2.74 -24.40 20.56
CA ASN A 55 1.90 -24.16 21.73
C ASN A 55 2.45 -23.03 22.61
N THR A 56 3.77 -22.89 22.69
CA THR A 56 4.42 -21.80 23.43
C THR A 56 4.12 -20.45 22.80
N ILE A 57 4.25 -20.31 21.47
CA ILE A 57 3.91 -19.06 20.78
C ILE A 57 2.40 -18.80 20.85
N LYS A 58 1.56 -19.82 20.67
CA LYS A 58 0.10 -19.70 20.74
C LYS A 58 -0.36 -19.17 22.10
N GLN A 59 0.11 -19.78 23.19
CA GLN A 59 -0.23 -19.32 24.54
C GLN A 59 0.25 -17.88 24.77
N GLN A 60 1.46 -17.54 24.32
CA GLN A 60 1.96 -16.18 24.43
C GLN A 60 1.10 -15.18 23.66
N ALA A 61 0.73 -15.47 22.42
CA ALA A 61 -0.03 -14.56 21.55
C ALA A 61 -1.52 -14.43 21.94
N LEU A 62 -2.07 -15.42 22.65
CA LEU A 62 -3.43 -15.36 23.18
C LEU A 62 -3.48 -14.62 24.53
N ASN A 63 -2.51 -14.86 25.40
CA ASN A 63 -2.53 -14.33 26.77
C ASN A 63 -1.86 -12.94 26.88
N ASN A 64 -0.94 -12.62 25.97
CA ASN A 64 -0.20 -11.37 25.97
C ASN A 64 -0.40 -10.63 24.64
N ARG A 65 -0.94 -9.41 24.73
CA ARG A 65 -1.13 -8.54 23.58
C ARG A 65 0.20 -7.89 23.21
N SER A 66 0.63 -8.06 21.96
CA SER A 66 1.80 -7.38 21.44
C SER A 66 1.51 -5.88 21.28
N LEU A 67 2.51 -5.03 21.56
CA LEU A 67 2.41 -3.58 21.38
C LEU A 67 2.18 -3.18 19.92
N THR A 68 2.58 -4.04 18.98
CA THR A 68 2.44 -3.81 17.55
C THR A 68 1.08 -4.26 17.00
N THR A 69 0.23 -4.89 17.82
CA THR A 69 -1.08 -5.40 17.38
C THR A 69 -2.14 -4.29 17.33
N PRO A 70 -2.67 -3.95 16.14
CA PRO A 70 -3.69 -2.92 16.00
C PRO A 70 -4.96 -3.22 16.81
N ASN A 71 -5.60 -2.17 17.35
CA ASN A 71 -6.75 -2.28 18.26
C ASN A 71 -7.97 -3.02 17.67
N HIS A 72 -8.08 -3.13 16.35
CA HIS A 72 -9.17 -3.84 15.70
C HIS A 72 -9.03 -5.37 15.70
N TYR A 73 -7.85 -5.92 16.02
CA TYR A 73 -7.70 -7.36 16.23
C TYR A 73 -7.99 -7.73 17.68
N LEU A 74 -8.75 -8.82 17.87
CA LEU A 74 -9.08 -9.35 19.19
C LEU A 74 -7.83 -9.90 19.90
N THR A 75 -6.98 -10.59 19.16
CA THR A 75 -5.74 -11.18 19.70
C THR A 75 -4.54 -10.98 18.78
N THR A 76 -3.33 -10.96 19.37
CA THR A 76 -2.07 -10.99 18.60
C THR A 76 -2.01 -12.21 17.68
N TRP A 77 -2.65 -13.31 18.08
CA TRP A 77 -2.68 -14.55 17.32
C TRP A 77 -3.42 -14.42 15.98
N GLU A 78 -4.55 -13.72 15.97
CA GLU A 78 -5.28 -13.43 14.73
C GLU A 78 -4.49 -12.49 13.84
N TYR A 79 -3.91 -11.45 14.44
CA TYR A 79 -3.06 -10.52 13.71
C TYR A 79 -1.86 -11.22 13.04
N LEU A 80 -1.21 -12.16 13.73
CA LEU A 80 -0.09 -12.93 13.19
C LEU A 80 -0.50 -13.78 11.96
N LYS A 81 -1.69 -14.36 11.98
CA LYS A 81 -2.21 -15.15 10.84
C LYS A 81 -2.44 -14.27 9.63
N ASP A 82 -3.03 -13.10 9.85
CA ASP A 82 -3.33 -12.15 8.79
C ASP A 82 -2.06 -11.56 8.18
N LEU A 83 -1.11 -11.11 9.01
CA LEU A 83 0.21 -10.69 8.55
C LEU A 83 0.91 -11.76 7.71
N ARG A 84 0.82 -13.03 8.11
CA ARG A 84 1.42 -14.14 7.33
C ARG A 84 0.72 -14.30 5.98
N LEU A 85 -0.62 -14.20 5.94
CA LEU A 85 -1.39 -14.23 4.69
C LEU A 85 -0.95 -13.13 3.74
N GLN A 86 -0.88 -11.89 4.24
CA GLN A 86 -0.44 -10.73 3.47
C GLN A 86 1.00 -10.89 2.99
N ALA A 87 1.94 -11.26 3.87
CA ALA A 87 3.33 -11.46 3.51
C ALA A 87 3.52 -12.56 2.45
N PHE A 88 2.77 -13.67 2.54
CA PHE A 88 2.82 -14.74 1.54
C PHE A 88 2.22 -14.29 0.20
N ALA A 89 1.11 -13.54 0.23
CA ALA A 89 0.51 -12.96 -0.97
C ALA A 89 1.48 -12.02 -1.68
N GLU A 90 2.19 -11.15 -0.95
CA GLU A 90 3.19 -10.24 -1.53
C GLU A 90 4.33 -10.98 -2.23
N ILE A 91 4.82 -12.06 -1.63
CA ILE A 91 5.91 -12.86 -2.23
C ILE A 91 5.42 -13.59 -3.48
N THR A 92 4.23 -14.20 -3.42
CA THR A 92 3.67 -14.97 -4.54
C THR A 92 3.14 -14.07 -5.66
N ALA A 93 2.69 -12.86 -5.36
CA ALA A 93 2.35 -11.84 -6.35
C ALA A 93 3.58 -11.42 -7.17
N LYS A 94 4.75 -11.27 -6.55
CA LYS A 94 6.01 -11.03 -7.29
C LYS A 94 6.39 -12.19 -8.21
N THR A 95 6.12 -13.43 -7.82
CA THR A 95 6.30 -14.60 -8.70
C THR A 95 5.34 -14.54 -9.89
N ARG A 96 4.07 -14.14 -9.68
CA ARG A 96 3.10 -13.94 -10.79
C ARG A 96 3.47 -12.78 -11.72
N LEU A 97 4.08 -11.72 -11.19
CA LEU A 97 4.53 -10.58 -11.99
C LEU A 97 5.79 -10.87 -12.81
N GLN A 98 6.59 -11.87 -12.45
CA GLN A 98 7.73 -12.31 -13.27
C GLN A 98 7.30 -13.19 -14.46
N ASP A 99 6.11 -13.80 -14.42
CA ASP A 99 5.66 -14.79 -15.42
C ASP A 99 4.55 -14.31 -16.35
N THR A 100 4.28 -13.01 -16.43
CA THR A 100 3.38 -12.47 -17.45
C THR A 100 4.08 -11.41 -18.28
N SER A 101 4.50 -11.80 -19.48
CA SER A 101 4.66 -10.87 -20.60
C SER A 101 3.28 -10.28 -20.93
N VAL A 102 2.78 -9.38 -20.09
CA VAL A 102 1.58 -8.61 -20.39
C VAL A 102 1.88 -7.84 -21.67
N SER A 103 1.18 -8.18 -22.75
CA SER A 103 1.42 -7.53 -24.03
C SER A 103 1.24 -6.01 -23.88
N VAL A 104 2.04 -5.20 -24.58
CA VAL A 104 1.94 -3.73 -24.53
C VAL A 104 0.50 -3.26 -24.78
N LYS A 105 -0.25 -3.98 -25.63
CA LYS A 105 -1.68 -3.73 -25.89
C LYS A 105 -2.57 -3.91 -24.66
N GLU A 106 -2.27 -4.88 -23.81
CA GLU A 106 -3.03 -5.13 -22.58
C GLU A 106 -2.70 -4.09 -21.51
N LEU A 107 -1.45 -3.62 -21.44
CA LEU A 107 -1.09 -2.48 -20.60
C LEU A 107 -1.75 -1.18 -21.07
N GLU A 108 -1.78 -0.94 -22.37
CA GLU A 108 -2.48 0.20 -22.97
C GLU A 108 -3.98 0.17 -22.66
N LYS A 109 -4.62 -1.00 -22.83
CA LYS A 109 -6.03 -1.19 -22.49
C LYS A 109 -6.31 -0.93 -21.00
N ARG A 110 -5.43 -1.37 -20.11
CA ARG A 110 -5.55 -1.10 -18.66
C ARG A 110 -5.36 0.38 -18.35
N ALA A 111 -4.34 1.02 -18.92
CA ALA A 111 -4.10 2.45 -18.74
C ALA A 111 -5.28 3.29 -19.22
N LEU A 112 -5.89 2.93 -20.36
CA LEU A 112 -7.10 3.58 -20.87
C LEU A 112 -8.30 3.38 -19.94
N LEU A 113 -8.48 2.16 -19.41
CA LEU A 113 -9.54 1.86 -18.45
C LEU A 113 -9.36 2.67 -17.15
N GLU A 114 -8.15 2.70 -16.60
CA GLU A 114 -7.82 3.47 -15.40
C GLU A 114 -8.04 4.97 -15.62
N ALA A 115 -7.58 5.50 -16.76
CA ALA A 115 -7.82 6.90 -17.12
C ALA A 115 -9.33 7.21 -17.22
N HIS A 116 -10.13 6.30 -17.79
CA HIS A 116 -11.58 6.45 -17.87
C HIS A 116 -12.23 6.45 -16.48
N LEU A 117 -11.84 5.52 -15.60
CA LEU A 117 -12.36 5.47 -14.22
C LEU A 117 -11.99 6.72 -13.42
N CYS A 118 -10.76 7.21 -13.57
CA CYS A 118 -10.34 8.47 -12.95
C CYS A 118 -11.14 9.67 -13.48
N ALA A 119 -11.42 9.70 -14.78
CA ALA A 119 -12.26 10.73 -15.39
C ALA A 119 -13.69 10.70 -14.85
N MET A 120 -14.30 9.54 -14.71
CA MET A 120 -15.63 9.40 -14.12
C MET A 120 -15.67 9.87 -12.66
N ALA A 121 -14.73 9.40 -11.84
CA ALA A 121 -14.65 9.80 -10.42
C ALA A 121 -14.45 11.31 -10.26
N TYR A 122 -13.67 11.92 -11.16
CA TYR A 122 -13.49 13.37 -11.21
C TYR A 122 -14.81 14.10 -11.50
N LEU A 123 -15.54 13.68 -12.53
CA LEU A 123 -16.80 14.30 -12.93
C LEU A 123 -17.87 14.16 -11.84
N GLU A 124 -17.99 12.98 -11.23
CA GLU A 124 -18.90 12.76 -10.11
C GLU A 124 -18.60 13.69 -8.93
N SER A 125 -17.32 13.83 -8.58
CA SER A 125 -16.88 14.73 -7.51
C SER A 125 -17.13 16.20 -7.88
N TYR A 126 -16.93 16.56 -9.14
CA TYR A 126 -17.18 17.91 -9.66
C TYR A 126 -18.67 18.27 -9.57
N ASP A 127 -19.54 17.37 -10.04
CA ASP A 127 -20.99 17.57 -10.04
C ASP A 127 -21.53 17.64 -8.60
N PHE A 128 -21.01 16.81 -7.70
CA PHE A 128 -21.34 16.90 -6.28
C PHE A 128 -20.99 18.28 -5.71
N LEU A 129 -19.75 18.75 -5.88
CA LEU A 129 -19.32 20.06 -5.41
C LEU A 129 -20.09 21.22 -6.06
N ARG A 130 -20.45 21.08 -7.34
CA ARG A 130 -21.29 22.05 -8.04
C ARG A 130 -22.71 22.08 -7.48
N SER A 131 -23.27 20.93 -7.12
CA SER A 131 -24.59 20.85 -6.47
C SER A 131 -24.59 21.53 -5.10
N LEU A 132 -23.50 21.40 -4.33
CA LEU A 132 -23.34 22.08 -3.03
C LEU A 132 -23.35 23.60 -3.14
N LEU A 133 -22.92 24.16 -4.28
CA LEU A 133 -23.04 25.61 -4.51
C LEU A 133 -24.50 26.07 -4.66
N SER A 134 -25.44 25.18 -4.91
CA SER A 134 -26.86 25.51 -4.96
C SER A 134 -27.52 25.48 -3.59
N ASP A 135 -26.82 25.00 -2.55
CA ASP A 135 -27.33 24.93 -1.18
C ASP A 135 -27.39 26.34 -0.54
N PRO A 136 -28.56 26.81 -0.10
CA PRO A 136 -28.70 28.12 0.54
C PRO A 136 -28.11 28.18 1.96
N SER A 137 -27.85 27.04 2.60
CA SER A 137 -27.25 26.98 3.95
C SER A 137 -25.73 27.22 3.96
N LEU A 138 -25.11 27.24 2.77
CA LEU A 138 -23.67 27.39 2.62
C LEU A 138 -23.22 28.83 2.85
N SER A 139 -22.20 29.03 3.69
CA SER A 139 -21.63 30.36 3.92
C SER A 139 -20.94 30.92 2.67
N ASP A 140 -20.96 32.25 2.51
CA ASP A 140 -20.36 32.94 1.36
C ASP A 140 -18.87 32.64 1.19
N PHE A 141 -18.14 32.51 2.30
CA PHE A 141 -16.74 32.13 2.30
C PHE A 141 -16.52 30.73 1.71
N LEU A 142 -17.33 29.74 2.11
CA LEU A 142 -17.25 28.38 1.58
C LEU A 142 -17.68 28.32 0.12
N ARG A 143 -18.71 29.08 -0.26
CA ARG A 143 -19.18 29.22 -1.64
C ARG A 143 -18.08 29.73 -2.57
N LEU A 144 -17.36 30.77 -2.16
CA LEU A 144 -16.20 31.31 -2.88
C LEU A 144 -15.06 30.30 -2.97
N LYS A 145 -14.75 29.61 -1.87
CA LYS A 145 -13.67 28.61 -1.82
C LYS A 145 -13.94 27.42 -2.74
N ILE A 146 -15.16 26.89 -2.73
CA ILE A 146 -15.59 25.78 -3.60
C ILE A 146 -15.58 26.23 -5.07
N SER A 147 -16.15 27.41 -5.38
CA SER A 147 -16.16 27.96 -6.75
C SER A 147 -14.74 28.13 -7.31
N ASN A 148 -13.82 28.70 -6.53
CA ASN A 148 -12.42 28.84 -6.93
C ASN A 148 -11.75 27.47 -7.16
N PHE A 149 -11.99 26.51 -6.26
CA PHE A 149 -11.48 25.15 -6.43
C PHE A 149 -12.00 24.50 -7.72
N LEU A 150 -13.31 24.60 -8.01
CA LEU A 150 -13.90 24.07 -9.24
C LEU A 150 -13.28 24.69 -10.49
N ASN A 151 -13.08 26.01 -10.53
CA ASN A 151 -12.47 26.70 -11.67
C ASN A 151 -11.02 26.24 -11.93
N VAL A 152 -10.20 26.16 -10.87
CA VAL A 152 -8.82 25.66 -10.98
C VAL A 152 -8.80 24.20 -11.41
N SER A 153 -9.73 23.41 -10.87
CA SER A 153 -9.84 21.98 -11.12
C SER A 153 -10.17 21.67 -12.58
N VAL A 154 -11.13 22.40 -13.17
CA VAL A 154 -11.50 22.27 -14.59
C VAL A 154 -10.31 22.59 -15.51
N GLY A 155 -9.56 23.65 -15.20
CA GLY A 155 -8.36 24.01 -15.96
C GLY A 155 -7.27 22.94 -15.93
N LYS A 156 -7.13 22.22 -14.82
CA LYS A 156 -6.19 21.09 -14.71
C LYS A 156 -6.69 19.85 -15.47
N TYR A 157 -7.98 19.55 -15.35
CA TYR A 157 -8.57 18.40 -16.01
C TYR A 157 -8.55 18.52 -17.54
N SER A 158 -8.79 19.72 -18.09
CA SER A 158 -8.70 19.97 -19.53
C SER A 158 -7.28 19.74 -20.08
N GLN A 159 -6.24 20.09 -19.33
CA GLN A 159 -4.84 19.83 -19.69
C GLN A 159 -4.47 18.34 -19.68
N ILE A 160 -5.13 17.55 -18.84
CA ILE A 160 -4.88 16.10 -18.73
C ILE A 160 -5.59 15.34 -19.86
N THR A 161 -6.76 15.83 -20.28
CA THR A 161 -7.62 15.18 -21.28
C THR A 161 -7.42 15.69 -22.71
N SER A 162 -6.73 16.82 -22.91
CA SER A 162 -6.44 17.32 -24.25
C SER A 162 -5.42 16.41 -24.97
N HIS A 163 -5.79 15.89 -26.13
CA HIS A 163 -4.90 15.19 -27.07
C HIS A 163 -3.83 16.08 -27.71
N ALA A 164 -3.61 17.30 -27.21
CA ALA A 164 -2.56 18.16 -27.72
C ALA A 164 -1.21 17.50 -27.41
N PRO A 165 -0.34 17.27 -28.41
CA PRO A 165 1.00 16.78 -28.16
C PRO A 165 1.67 17.76 -27.21
N ARG A 166 2.08 17.27 -26.04
CA ARG A 166 2.94 18.04 -25.14
C ARG A 166 4.18 18.39 -25.95
N GLU A 167 4.36 19.67 -26.30
CA GLU A 167 5.66 20.16 -26.69
C GLU A 167 6.61 19.76 -25.57
N SER A 168 7.53 18.83 -25.87
CA SER A 168 8.56 18.44 -24.94
C SER A 168 9.29 19.71 -24.58
N ALA A 169 9.13 20.18 -23.34
CA ALA A 169 9.83 21.35 -22.85
C ALA A 169 11.33 21.09 -23.05
N SER A 170 11.91 21.70 -24.08
CA SER A 170 13.34 21.68 -24.31
C SER A 170 13.97 22.31 -23.08
N LEU A 171 14.74 21.51 -22.34
CA LEU A 171 15.56 21.98 -21.23
C LEU A 171 16.45 23.11 -21.72
N HIS A 172 16.05 24.36 -21.46
CA HIS A 172 16.89 25.51 -21.73
C HIS A 172 17.91 25.64 -20.59
N LEU A 173 19.17 25.43 -20.95
CA LEU A 173 20.31 25.59 -20.05
C LEU A 173 20.45 27.07 -19.69
N VAL A 174 20.04 27.45 -18.48
CA VAL A 174 20.25 28.81 -17.96
C VAL A 174 21.74 28.98 -17.67
N LYS A 175 22.48 29.66 -18.55
CA LYS A 175 23.85 30.13 -18.28
C LYS A 175 23.80 31.28 -17.28
N GLY A 176 23.81 30.95 -15.98
CA GLY A 176 24.10 31.90 -14.91
C GLY A 176 25.58 31.87 -14.56
N GLY A 177 26.41 32.59 -15.32
CA GLY A 177 27.80 32.85 -14.94
C GLY A 177 27.83 33.88 -13.81
N LYS A 178 28.53 33.56 -12.71
CA LYS A 178 28.96 34.57 -11.73
C LYS A 178 30.04 35.44 -12.37
N THR A 179 29.77 36.72 -12.48
CA THR A 179 30.77 37.80 -12.45
C THR A 179 30.35 38.75 -11.35
#